data_AF-A0A0J8RY21-F1
#
_entry.id   AF-A0A0J8RY21-F1
#
_cell.length_a   1.000
_cell.length_b   1.000
_cell.length_c   1.000
_cell.angle_alpha   90.00
_cell.angle_beta   90.00
_cell.angle_gamma   90.00
#
_symmetry.space_group_name_H-M   'P 1'
#
loop_
_entity.id
_entity.type
_entity.pdbx_description
1 polymer ?
#
loop_
_entity_poly.entity_id
_entity_poly.type
_entity_poly.pdbx_seq_one_letter_code
_entity_poly.pdbx_strand_id
1 'polypeptide(L)'
;MDGIFVAFHNTQRIFGFQYLALPEMDRALHGQEDVALGDAEFVHSITLWNKVLNAATAQFPEQSLRFHFETRDGVVPFMYIFAEPVTEEEIDEIQTRNQEEIEKIQHKLLYPELYDKSEGASDSVDEEAKPAEEVKEADGSETTSQVSDKPVMGMILRICNNVNGRIVPRPERFVAQHKWTVDYNFDIMSETRGKALLAACKRRREKCLSDAANSQDGGYGHRLWEISSKGRKWRKAQDALDKKHGIVTLND
;
A
#
# COMPACT_ATOMS: atom_id res chain seq x y z
N MET A 1 -15.83 -16.30 11.12
CA MET A 1 -14.40 -16.29 11.47
C MET A 1 -14.32 -15.51 12.77
N ASP A 2 -13.72 -16.02 13.83
CA ASP A 2 -13.93 -15.43 15.17
C ASP A 2 -12.94 -14.30 15.51
N GLY A 3 -11.87 -14.17 14.72
CA GLY A 3 -10.82 -13.18 14.91
C GLY A 3 -9.59 -13.46 14.03
N ILE A 4 -8.54 -12.68 14.24
CA ILE A 4 -7.25 -12.79 13.51
C ILE A 4 -6.08 -12.95 14.48
N PHE A 5 -5.01 -13.60 14.02
CA PHE A 5 -3.73 -13.59 14.73
C PHE A 5 -2.82 -12.51 14.18
N VAL A 6 -2.44 -11.56 15.03
CA VAL A 6 -1.44 -10.54 14.73
C VAL A 6 -0.10 -11.04 15.24
N ALA A 7 0.86 -11.18 14.32
CA ALA A 7 2.23 -11.54 14.66
C ALA A 7 3.00 -10.27 15.05
N PHE A 8 3.55 -10.23 16.26
CA PHE A 8 4.52 -9.22 16.63
C PHE A 8 5.91 -9.68 16.22
N HIS A 9 6.59 -8.91 15.38
CA HIS A 9 7.93 -9.25 14.92
C HIS A 9 8.83 -8.01 14.88
N ASN A 10 10.13 -8.23 15.05
CA ASN A 10 11.14 -7.29 14.59
C ASN A 10 11.81 -7.85 13.32
N THR A 11 12.86 -7.18 12.85
CA THR A 11 13.61 -7.59 11.66
C THR A 11 14.44 -8.88 11.86
N GLN A 12 14.44 -9.50 13.04
CA GLN A 12 15.25 -10.68 13.36
C GLN A 12 14.45 -11.87 13.90
N ARG A 13 13.28 -11.64 14.52
CA ARG A 13 12.49 -12.69 15.18
C ARG A 13 11.03 -12.28 15.36
N ILE A 14 10.14 -13.28 15.33
CA ILE A 14 8.74 -13.17 15.77
C ILE A 14 8.69 -13.39 17.28
N PHE A 15 8.08 -12.45 18.02
CA PHE A 15 8.00 -12.44 19.47
C PHE A 15 6.79 -13.15 20.03
N GLY A 16 5.75 -13.31 19.21
CA GLY A 16 4.51 -13.95 19.61
C GLY A 16 3.38 -13.59 18.66
N PHE A 17 2.25 -14.24 18.91
CA PHE A 17 1.00 -13.97 18.22
C PHE A 17 -0.01 -13.49 19.25
N GLN A 18 -0.70 -12.41 18.94
CA GLN A 18 -1.88 -12.00 19.68
C GLN A 18 -3.11 -12.34 18.85
N TYR A 19 -4.03 -13.06 19.46
CA TYR A 19 -5.37 -13.21 18.92
C TYR A 19 -6.14 -11.91 19.16
N LEU A 20 -6.69 -11.32 18.10
CA LEU A 20 -7.65 -10.23 18.16
C LEU A 20 -9.02 -10.77 17.76
N ALA A 21 -9.97 -10.69 18.68
CA ALA A 21 -11.34 -11.12 18.43
C ALA A 21 -12.09 -10.08 17.56
N LEU A 22 -13.14 -10.51 16.84
CA LEU A 22 -13.96 -9.60 16.04
C LEU A 22 -14.49 -8.38 16.82
N PRO A 23 -15.06 -8.51 18.05
CA PRO A 23 -15.54 -7.35 18.80
C PRO A 23 -14.45 -6.31 19.11
N GLU A 24 -13.21 -6.76 19.32
CA GLU A 24 -12.08 -5.84 19.54
C GLU A 24 -11.69 -5.11 18.24
N MET A 25 -11.78 -5.80 17.10
CA MET A 25 -11.54 -5.21 15.79
C MET A 25 -12.60 -4.16 15.46
N ASP A 26 -13.89 -4.48 15.63
CA ASP A 26 -14.98 -3.52 15.39
C ASP A 26 -14.92 -2.35 16.35
N ARG A 27 -14.46 -2.57 17.59
CA ARG A 27 -14.22 -1.47 18.53
C ARG A 27 -13.12 -0.53 18.03
N ALA A 28 -12.05 -1.07 17.46
CA ALA A 28 -10.96 -0.27 16.94
C ALA A 28 -11.30 0.46 15.63
N LEU A 29 -12.08 -0.18 14.74
CA LEU A 29 -12.42 0.36 13.42
C LEU A 29 -13.65 1.26 13.44
N HIS A 30 -14.70 0.86 14.16
CA HIS A 30 -16.01 1.51 14.16
C HIS A 30 -16.39 2.14 15.50
N GLY A 31 -15.62 1.90 16.56
CA GLY A 31 -15.91 2.41 17.89
C GLY A 31 -17.04 1.68 18.62
N GLN A 32 -17.43 0.49 18.15
CA GLN A 32 -18.48 -0.35 18.76
C GLN A 32 -18.05 -1.81 18.86
N GLU A 33 -18.51 -2.52 19.89
CA GLU A 33 -18.19 -3.96 20.07
C GLU A 33 -19.18 -4.88 19.32
N ASP A 34 -20.27 -4.34 18.77
CA ASP A 34 -21.23 -5.10 17.97
C ASP A 34 -20.65 -5.36 16.57
N VAL A 35 -20.48 -6.65 16.26
CA VAL A 35 -19.91 -7.17 15.01
C VAL A 35 -20.84 -7.04 13.81
N ALA A 36 -22.12 -6.72 14.03
CA ALA A 36 -23.11 -6.61 12.96
C ALA A 36 -22.71 -5.61 11.87
N LEU A 37 -21.99 -4.54 12.22
CA LEU A 37 -21.51 -3.55 11.27
C LEU A 37 -20.38 -4.10 10.40
N GLY A 38 -19.31 -4.63 11.03
CA GLY A 38 -18.17 -5.19 10.32
C GLY A 38 -18.56 -6.35 9.41
N ASP A 39 -19.43 -7.25 9.87
CA ASP A 39 -19.95 -8.36 9.08
C ASP A 39 -20.70 -7.87 7.84
N ALA A 40 -21.59 -6.88 8.00
CA ALA A 40 -22.33 -6.30 6.88
C ALA A 40 -21.40 -5.58 5.90
N GLU A 41 -20.44 -4.79 6.40
CA GLU A 41 -19.44 -4.09 5.59
C GLU A 41 -18.63 -5.08 4.74
N PHE A 42 -18.19 -6.18 5.34
CA PHE A 42 -17.44 -7.22 4.65
C PHE A 42 -18.25 -7.87 3.54
N VAL A 43 -19.51 -8.26 3.83
CA VAL A 43 -20.40 -8.86 2.83
C VAL A 43 -20.66 -7.90 1.68
N HIS A 44 -20.95 -6.63 1.96
CA HIS A 44 -21.15 -5.62 0.92
C HIS A 44 -19.89 -5.40 0.07
N SER A 45 -18.73 -5.31 0.71
CA SER A 45 -17.45 -5.08 0.04
C SER A 45 -17.09 -6.23 -0.89
N ILE A 46 -17.19 -7.48 -0.42
CA ILE A 46 -16.94 -8.67 -1.26
C ILE A 46 -17.97 -8.77 -2.39
N THR A 47 -19.23 -8.46 -2.12
CA THR A 47 -20.28 -8.52 -3.15
C THR A 47 -20.02 -7.53 -4.28
N LEU A 48 -19.63 -6.29 -3.94
CA LEU A 48 -19.26 -5.28 -4.94
C LEU A 48 -17.98 -5.68 -5.67
N TRP A 49 -17.00 -6.19 -4.94
CA TRP A 49 -15.74 -6.66 -5.52
C TRP A 49 -15.95 -7.78 -6.53
N ASN A 50 -16.76 -8.78 -6.19
CA ASN A 50 -17.12 -9.86 -7.11
C ASN A 50 -17.81 -9.34 -8.38
N LYS A 51 -18.66 -8.32 -8.28
CA LYS A 51 -19.31 -7.71 -9.45
C LYS A 51 -18.32 -7.00 -10.36
N VAL A 52 -17.35 -6.29 -9.78
CA VAL A 52 -16.26 -5.65 -10.52
C VAL A 52 -15.40 -6.68 -11.23
N LEU A 53 -15.01 -7.75 -10.52
CA LEU A 53 -14.24 -8.84 -11.10
C LEU A 53 -14.99 -9.52 -12.24
N ASN A 54 -16.27 -9.85 -12.05
CA ASN A 54 -17.11 -10.46 -13.10
C ASN A 54 -17.25 -9.57 -14.33
N ALA A 55 -17.36 -8.25 -14.15
CA ALA A 55 -17.40 -7.32 -15.27
C ALA A 55 -16.07 -7.35 -16.05
N ALA A 56 -14.94 -7.31 -15.33
CA ALA A 56 -13.61 -7.32 -15.93
C ALA A 56 -13.29 -8.63 -16.65
N THR A 57 -13.62 -9.78 -16.04
CA THR A 57 -13.40 -11.11 -16.65
C THR A 57 -14.33 -11.38 -17.82
N ALA A 58 -15.52 -10.78 -17.86
CA ALA A 58 -16.42 -10.87 -19.02
C ALA A 58 -15.86 -10.09 -20.23
N GLN A 59 -15.12 -9.00 -20.01
CA GLN A 59 -14.48 -8.24 -21.08
C GLN A 59 -13.14 -8.84 -21.52
N PHE A 60 -12.39 -9.43 -20.59
CA PHE A 60 -11.07 -10.03 -20.82
C PHE A 60 -11.02 -11.46 -20.27
N PRO A 61 -11.56 -12.44 -20.99
CA PRO A 61 -11.56 -13.83 -20.54
C PRO A 61 -10.15 -14.45 -20.61
N GLU A 62 -9.85 -15.35 -19.67
CA GLU A 62 -8.62 -16.16 -19.61
C GLU A 62 -7.30 -15.36 -19.66
N GLN A 63 -7.33 -14.11 -19.20
CA GLN A 63 -6.17 -13.24 -19.15
C GLN A 63 -5.90 -12.77 -17.72
N SER A 64 -4.62 -12.54 -17.41
CA SER A 64 -4.22 -11.91 -16.17
C SER A 64 -4.56 -10.42 -16.22
N LEU A 65 -5.16 -9.89 -15.16
CA LEU A 65 -5.64 -8.50 -15.09
C LEU A 65 -4.90 -7.72 -14.02
N ARG A 66 -4.44 -6.53 -14.39
CA ARG A 66 -3.90 -5.55 -13.46
C ARG A 66 -4.95 -4.49 -13.16
N PHE A 67 -5.36 -4.44 -11.89
CA PHE A 67 -6.30 -3.45 -11.42
C PHE A 67 -5.61 -2.20 -10.88
N HIS A 68 -6.20 -1.05 -11.15
CA HIS A 68 -5.89 0.21 -10.49
C HIS A 68 -7.16 0.80 -9.89
N PHE A 69 -7.08 1.17 -8.62
CA PHE A 69 -8.16 1.83 -7.88
C PHE A 69 -7.74 3.25 -7.56
N GLU A 70 -8.63 4.19 -7.82
CA GLU A 70 -8.44 5.58 -7.43
C GLU A 70 -9.73 6.14 -6.84
N THR A 71 -9.64 6.63 -5.62
CA THR A 71 -10.68 7.45 -5.00
C THR A 71 -10.29 8.92 -5.09
N ARG A 72 -11.28 9.79 -5.17
CA ARG A 72 -11.07 11.25 -5.18
C ARG A 72 -11.99 11.92 -4.20
N ASP A 73 -11.49 12.99 -3.59
CA ASP A 73 -12.28 13.85 -2.73
C ASP A 73 -13.29 14.62 -3.61
N GLY A 74 -14.57 14.27 -3.43
CA GLY A 74 -15.70 14.86 -4.15
C GLY A 74 -16.92 14.91 -3.24
N VAL A 75 -17.89 15.77 -3.59
CA VAL A 75 -19.15 15.92 -2.82
C VAL A 75 -19.92 14.60 -2.75
N VAL A 76 -19.88 13.83 -3.84
CA VAL A 76 -20.38 12.45 -3.88
C VAL A 76 -19.18 11.53 -3.99
N PRO A 77 -19.02 10.54 -3.10
CA PRO A 77 -17.92 9.59 -3.18
C PRO A 77 -18.06 8.73 -4.43
N PHE A 78 -17.00 8.67 -5.23
CA PHE A 78 -16.89 7.76 -6.36
C PHE A 78 -15.49 7.16 -6.40
N MET A 79 -15.40 5.98 -7.01
CA MET A 79 -14.14 5.28 -7.22
C MET A 79 -13.97 4.99 -8.70
N TYR A 80 -12.80 5.33 -9.24
CA TYR A 80 -12.37 4.84 -10.54
C TYR A 80 -11.73 3.47 -10.37
N ILE A 81 -12.14 2.56 -11.24
CA ILE A 81 -11.59 1.22 -11.34
C ILE A 81 -11.09 1.06 -12.77
N PHE A 82 -9.82 0.72 -12.93
CA PHE A 82 -9.24 0.43 -14.23
C PHE A 82 -8.73 -1.02 -14.24
N ALA A 83 -9.03 -1.74 -15.31
CA ALA A 83 -8.50 -3.07 -15.56
C ALA A 83 -7.74 -3.08 -16.89
N GLU A 84 -6.46 -3.43 -16.83
CA GLU A 84 -5.60 -3.65 -18.00
C GLU A 84 -5.25 -5.15 -18.08
N PRO A 85 -5.41 -5.81 -19.24
CA PRO A 85 -4.85 -7.14 -19.44
C PRO A 85 -3.32 -7.06 -19.50
N VAL A 86 -2.66 -8.02 -18.86
CA VAL A 86 -1.20 -8.11 -18.75
C VAL A 86 -0.80 -9.55 -19.08
N THR A 87 0.26 -9.72 -19.84
CA THR A 87 0.83 -11.06 -20.12
C THR A 87 1.68 -11.54 -18.94
N GLU A 88 1.93 -12.85 -18.85
CA GLU A 88 2.77 -13.41 -17.78
C GLU A 88 4.20 -12.84 -17.79
N GLU A 89 4.78 -12.66 -18.97
CA GLU A 89 6.10 -12.03 -19.16
C GLU A 89 6.15 -10.61 -18.57
N GLU A 90 5.09 -9.82 -18.79
CA GLU A 90 5.00 -8.46 -18.25
C GLU A 90 4.78 -8.43 -16.74
N ILE A 91 4.11 -9.44 -16.18
CA ILE A 91 3.95 -9.58 -14.72
C ILE A 91 5.30 -9.82 -14.08
N ASP A 92 6.09 -10.74 -14.65
CA ASP A 92 7.42 -11.06 -14.15
C ASP A 92 8.35 -9.85 -14.26
N GLU A 93 8.34 -9.13 -15.39
CA GLU A 93 9.07 -7.86 -15.52
C GLU A 93 8.65 -6.83 -14.47
N ILE A 94 7.35 -6.69 -14.19
CA ILE A 94 6.87 -5.72 -13.19
C ILE A 94 7.32 -6.10 -11.77
N GLN A 95 7.28 -7.39 -11.42
CA GLN A 95 7.66 -7.86 -10.09
C GLN A 95 9.18 -7.80 -9.88
N THR A 96 9.96 -8.12 -10.91
CA THR A 96 11.43 -8.18 -10.84
C THR A 96 12.10 -6.82 -10.96
N ARG A 97 11.51 -5.84 -11.66
CA ARG A 97 12.13 -4.53 -11.97
C ARG A 97 12.73 -3.81 -10.75
N ASN A 98 12.03 -3.83 -9.62
CA ASN A 98 12.46 -3.12 -8.41
C ASN A 98 12.99 -4.08 -7.34
N GLN A 99 12.99 -5.39 -7.60
CA GLN A 99 13.35 -6.40 -6.61
C GLN A 99 14.80 -6.24 -6.18
N GLU A 100 15.73 -6.04 -7.11
CA GLU A 100 17.15 -5.87 -6.78
C GLU A 100 17.44 -4.60 -5.97
N GLU A 101 16.75 -3.50 -6.27
CA GLU A 101 16.90 -2.23 -5.55
C GLU A 101 16.30 -2.33 -4.14
N ILE A 102 15.12 -2.93 -4.02
CA ILE A 102 14.48 -3.23 -2.73
C ILE A 102 15.36 -4.18 -1.93
N GLU A 103 15.92 -5.22 -2.54
CA GLU A 103 16.83 -6.18 -1.88
C GLU A 103 18.11 -5.49 -1.42
N LYS A 104 18.71 -4.60 -2.21
CA LYS A 104 19.87 -3.80 -1.78
C LYS A 104 19.54 -2.90 -0.60
N ILE A 105 18.39 -2.22 -0.63
CA ILE A 105 17.93 -1.36 0.49
C ILE A 105 17.64 -2.22 1.73
N GLN A 106 16.93 -3.33 1.59
CA GLN A 106 16.64 -4.27 2.66
C GLN A 106 17.92 -4.84 3.25
N HIS A 107 18.86 -5.27 2.41
CA HIS A 107 20.14 -5.82 2.84
C HIS A 107 20.98 -4.77 3.59
N LYS A 108 21.02 -3.52 3.10
CA LYS A 108 21.67 -2.40 3.78
C LYS A 108 21.04 -2.09 5.15
N LEU A 109 19.72 -2.20 5.28
CA LEU A 109 19.00 -1.97 6.54
C LEU A 109 19.14 -3.14 7.53
N LEU A 110 19.16 -4.39 7.05
CA LEU A 110 19.21 -5.61 7.86
C LEU A 110 20.62 -5.96 8.33
N TYR A 111 21.63 -5.72 7.49
CA TYR A 111 23.03 -6.01 7.77
C TYR A 111 23.96 -4.78 7.67
N PRO A 112 23.73 -3.70 8.46
CA PRO A 112 24.58 -2.51 8.41
C PRO A 112 26.06 -2.80 8.67
N GLU A 113 26.36 -3.79 9.52
CA GLU A 113 27.74 -4.12 9.94
C GLU A 113 28.59 -4.79 8.85
N LEU A 114 27.96 -5.23 7.74
CA LEU A 114 28.68 -5.69 6.55
C LEU A 114 29.18 -4.52 5.69
N TYR A 115 28.61 -3.32 5.87
CA TYR A 115 29.00 -2.09 5.17
C TYR A 115 29.85 -1.16 6.03
N ASP A 116 29.86 -1.35 7.35
CA ASP A 116 30.63 -0.54 8.32
C ASP A 116 32.12 -0.96 8.44
N LYS A 117 32.67 -1.65 7.44
CA LYS A 117 34.10 -2.07 7.40
C LYS A 117 34.84 -1.77 6.10
N SER A 118 34.26 -0.97 5.21
CA SER A 118 34.94 -0.58 3.96
C SER A 118 34.61 0.84 3.52
N GLU A 119 34.74 1.82 4.41
CA GLU A 119 35.13 3.18 4.02
C GLU A 119 35.47 4.03 5.25
N GLY A 120 36.75 3.95 5.60
CA GLY A 120 37.40 4.78 6.60
C GLY A 120 38.88 4.88 6.26
N ALA A 121 39.22 5.16 5.00
CA ALA A 121 40.45 5.83 4.55
C ALA A 121 40.46 6.01 3.01
N SER A 122 40.48 7.29 2.60
CA SER A 122 40.92 7.80 1.28
C SER A 122 39.96 7.67 0.09
N ASP A 123 39.10 8.67 -0.12
CA ASP A 123 39.37 9.60 -1.23
C ASP A 123 38.82 11.00 -0.92
N SER A 124 39.72 11.91 -0.59
CA SER A 124 39.49 13.34 -0.56
C SER A 124 40.22 13.92 -1.77
N VAL A 125 39.49 14.36 -2.80
CA VAL A 125 40.02 15.29 -3.80
C VAL A 125 38.97 16.35 -4.12
N ASP A 126 39.17 17.48 -3.45
CA ASP A 126 39.00 18.88 -3.86
C ASP A 126 37.68 19.41 -4.48
N GLU A 127 37.05 20.29 -3.70
CA GLU A 127 36.41 21.51 -4.20
C GLU A 127 37.48 22.47 -4.77
N GLU A 128 37.45 22.74 -6.08
CA GLU A 128 37.96 23.99 -6.65
C GLU A 128 36.86 24.71 -7.44
N ALA A 129 36.78 26.02 -7.23
CA ALA A 129 35.69 26.89 -7.66
C ALA A 129 36.02 27.74 -8.91
N LYS A 130 35.07 27.75 -9.87
CA LYS A 130 34.70 28.82 -10.87
C LYS A 130 35.69 29.16 -12.01
N PRO A 131 35.25 29.75 -13.17
CA PRO A 131 33.99 30.48 -13.44
C PRO A 131 33.23 30.13 -14.75
N ALA A 132 32.13 30.87 -14.96
CA ALA A 132 31.11 30.77 -16.01
C ALA A 132 31.53 31.27 -17.41
N GLU A 133 30.89 30.71 -18.45
CA GLU A 133 30.35 31.34 -19.68
C GLU A 133 29.63 30.22 -20.50
N GLU A 134 28.28 30.21 -20.59
CA GLU A 134 27.46 30.66 -21.74
C GLU A 134 27.78 29.91 -23.06
N VAL A 135 26.90 29.24 -23.83
CA VAL A 135 25.50 29.42 -24.26
C VAL A 135 25.08 28.05 -24.91
N LYS A 136 23.88 27.46 -24.78
CA LYS A 136 22.71 27.67 -25.67
C LYS A 136 21.57 26.69 -25.32
N GLU A 137 20.36 27.25 -25.39
CA GLU A 137 19.07 26.59 -25.43
C GLU A 137 18.98 25.49 -26.51
N ALA A 138 18.38 24.36 -26.14
CA ALA A 138 17.52 23.50 -26.94
C ALA A 138 16.78 22.59 -25.95
N ASP A 139 15.55 22.92 -25.56
CA ASP A 139 14.29 22.59 -26.24
C ASP A 139 13.73 21.22 -25.80
N GLY A 140 12.41 21.17 -25.71
CA GLY A 140 11.59 20.24 -24.94
C GLY A 140 11.95 18.77 -25.07
N SER A 141 12.16 18.11 -23.93
CA SER A 141 11.76 16.72 -23.80
C SER A 141 10.35 16.70 -23.24
N GLU A 142 9.39 16.85 -24.16
CA GLU A 142 8.05 16.32 -23.96
C GLU A 142 8.21 14.85 -23.55
N THR A 143 7.97 14.55 -22.28
CA THR A 143 7.72 13.16 -21.87
C THR A 143 6.36 12.80 -22.45
N THR A 144 6.36 12.44 -23.73
CA THR A 144 5.26 11.82 -24.43
C THR A 144 4.76 10.69 -23.55
N SER A 145 3.56 10.90 -22.99
CA SER A 145 2.82 9.85 -22.31
C SER A 145 2.69 8.72 -23.33
N GLN A 146 3.47 7.65 -23.18
CA GLN A 146 3.26 6.43 -23.93
C GLN A 146 1.88 5.93 -23.52
N VAL A 147 0.87 6.33 -24.29
CA VAL A 147 -0.45 5.71 -24.25
C VAL A 147 -0.21 4.34 -24.84
N SER A 148 0.13 3.37 -23.99
CA SER A 148 0.21 1.97 -24.40
C SER A 148 -1.10 1.63 -25.09
N ASP A 149 -1.02 1.07 -26.29
CA ASP A 149 -2.20 0.81 -27.12
C ASP A 149 -3.13 -0.27 -26.54
N LYS A 150 -2.71 -0.89 -25.44
CA LYS A 150 -3.42 -1.93 -24.70
C LYS A 150 -4.87 -1.52 -24.40
N PRO A 151 -5.84 -2.42 -24.59
CA PRO A 151 -7.23 -2.14 -24.25
C PRO A 151 -7.34 -1.93 -22.74
N VAL A 152 -8.11 -0.92 -22.32
CA VAL A 152 -8.32 -0.61 -20.91
C VAL A 152 -9.82 -0.53 -20.65
N MET A 153 -10.30 -1.33 -19.72
CA MET A 153 -11.63 -1.14 -19.15
C MET A 153 -11.53 -0.07 -18.06
N GLY A 154 -12.26 1.02 -18.23
CA GLY A 154 -12.50 1.98 -17.15
C GLY A 154 -13.93 1.87 -16.63
N MET A 155 -14.09 1.82 -15.32
CA MET A 155 -15.37 1.84 -14.64
C MET A 155 -15.41 2.94 -13.58
N ILE A 156 -16.59 3.53 -13.39
CA ILE A 156 -16.88 4.44 -12.29
C ILE A 156 -17.88 3.75 -11.37
N LEU A 157 -17.48 3.53 -10.12
CA LEU A 157 -18.36 3.05 -9.07
C LEU A 157 -18.84 4.24 -8.24
N ARG A 158 -20.16 4.42 -8.19
CA ARG A 158 -20.83 5.33 -7.25
C ARG A 158 -21.66 4.52 -6.27
N ILE A 159 -21.58 4.88 -5.00
CA ILE A 159 -22.23 4.15 -3.90
C ILE A 159 -23.11 5.12 -3.10
N CYS A 160 -24.28 4.65 -2.70
CA CYS A 160 -25.18 5.30 -1.76
C CYS A 160 -25.56 4.29 -0.68
N ASN A 161 -25.22 4.58 0.58
CA ASN A 161 -25.59 3.73 1.69
C ASN A 161 -26.95 4.16 2.24
N ASN A 162 -27.88 3.22 2.32
CA ASN A 162 -29.22 3.43 2.85
C ASN A 162 -29.43 2.53 4.08
N VAL A 163 -29.59 3.14 5.25
CA VAL A 163 -29.84 2.43 6.52
C VAL A 163 -31.26 2.78 6.98
N ASN A 164 -32.14 1.79 7.06
CA ASN A 164 -33.54 1.95 7.47
C ASN A 164 -34.30 3.07 6.71
N GLY A 165 -33.99 3.28 5.43
CA GLY A 165 -34.63 4.31 4.59
C GLY A 165 -33.96 5.68 4.62
N ARG A 166 -32.85 5.85 5.36
CA ARG A 166 -32.07 7.11 5.41
C ARG A 166 -30.74 6.93 4.69
N ILE A 167 -30.44 7.88 3.80
CA ILE A 167 -29.14 7.93 3.12
C ILE A 167 -28.10 8.47 4.12
N VAL A 168 -27.06 7.67 4.35
CA VAL A 168 -25.95 8.02 5.25
C VAL A 168 -24.63 7.88 4.51
N PRO A 169 -23.63 8.73 4.78
CA PRO A 169 -22.30 8.53 4.19
C PRO A 169 -21.62 7.28 4.77
N ARG A 170 -21.73 7.08 6.09
CA ARG A 170 -21.23 5.92 6.82
C ARG A 170 -22.26 5.53 7.89
N PRO A 171 -22.62 4.23 8.01
CA PRO A 171 -23.43 3.77 9.13
C PRO A 171 -22.68 3.95 10.46
N GLU A 172 -23.36 4.50 11.46
CA GLU A 172 -22.85 4.60 12.83
C GLU A 172 -23.80 3.89 13.78
N ARG A 173 -23.27 3.24 14.83
CA ARG A 173 -24.07 2.52 15.84
C ARG A 173 -25.06 1.53 15.21
N PHE A 174 -24.54 0.71 14.31
CA PHE A 174 -25.35 -0.26 13.58
C PHE A 174 -25.53 -1.53 14.42
N VAL A 175 -26.77 -2.01 14.48
CA VAL A 175 -27.21 -3.17 15.26
C VAL A 175 -27.86 -4.15 14.31
N ALA A 176 -27.84 -5.45 14.64
CA ALA A 176 -28.39 -6.53 13.80
C ALA A 176 -29.87 -6.35 13.35
N GLN A 177 -30.65 -5.50 14.04
CA GLN A 177 -32.04 -5.20 13.69
C GLN A 177 -32.17 -4.19 12.54
N HIS A 178 -31.12 -3.41 12.28
CA HIS A 178 -31.11 -2.42 11.22
C HIS A 178 -30.90 -3.09 9.86
N LYS A 179 -31.64 -2.63 8.85
CA LYS A 179 -31.45 -3.09 7.48
C LYS A 179 -30.59 -2.08 6.74
N TRP A 180 -29.38 -2.49 6.39
CA TRP A 180 -28.50 -1.74 5.51
C TRP A 180 -28.58 -2.28 4.09
N THR A 181 -28.87 -1.39 3.15
CA THR A 181 -28.83 -1.64 1.71
C THR A 181 -27.85 -0.67 1.07
N VAL A 182 -27.01 -1.20 0.18
CA VAL A 182 -26.01 -0.42 -0.57
C VAL A 182 -26.48 -0.34 -2.02
N ASP A 183 -26.94 0.84 -2.42
CA ASP A 183 -27.28 1.12 -3.81
C ASP A 183 -26.00 1.53 -4.55
N TYR A 184 -25.71 0.88 -5.67
CA TYR A 184 -24.50 1.13 -6.43
C TYR A 184 -24.81 1.26 -7.92
N ASN A 185 -24.03 2.10 -8.61
CA ASN A 185 -24.06 2.21 -10.06
C ASN A 185 -22.65 2.00 -10.64
N PHE A 186 -22.57 1.21 -11.70
CA PHE A 186 -21.35 1.00 -12.48
C PHE A 186 -21.53 1.65 -13.85
N ASP A 187 -20.77 2.71 -14.12
CA ASP A 187 -20.68 3.26 -15.46
C ASP A 187 -19.39 2.80 -16.12
N ILE A 188 -19.51 2.05 -17.22
CA ILE A 188 -18.37 1.73 -18.08
C ILE A 188 -18.08 2.95 -18.94
N MET A 189 -16.82 3.42 -18.93
CA MET A 189 -16.40 4.55 -19.75
C MET A 189 -15.78 4.10 -21.06
N SER A 190 -15.67 5.02 -22.03
CA SER A 190 -14.96 4.74 -23.28
C SER A 190 -13.47 4.45 -23.02
N GLU A 191 -12.89 3.58 -23.84
CA GLU A 191 -11.47 3.20 -23.73
C GLU A 191 -10.53 4.40 -23.81
N THR A 192 -10.84 5.36 -24.70
CA THR A 192 -10.05 6.61 -24.84
C THR A 192 -10.00 7.41 -23.55
N ARG A 193 -11.15 7.56 -22.87
CA ARG A 193 -11.26 8.25 -21.60
C ARG A 193 -10.60 7.45 -20.48
N GLY A 194 -10.77 6.13 -20.48
CA GLY A 194 -10.14 5.22 -19.52
C GLY A 194 -8.61 5.30 -19.56
N LYS A 195 -8.02 5.18 -20.76
CA LYS A 195 -6.56 5.31 -20.99
C LYS A 195 -6.02 6.64 -20.46
N ALA A 196 -6.67 7.76 -20.80
CA ALA A 196 -6.24 9.08 -20.37
C ALA A 196 -6.29 9.25 -18.82
N LEU A 197 -7.37 8.78 -18.19
CA LEU A 197 -7.50 8.85 -16.73
C LEU A 197 -6.49 7.95 -16.02
N LEU A 198 -6.22 6.77 -16.58
CA LEU A 198 -5.23 5.84 -16.04
C LEU A 198 -3.80 6.37 -16.14
N ALA A 199 -3.42 6.96 -17.28
CA ALA A 199 -2.13 7.64 -17.41
C ALA A 199 -1.99 8.78 -16.40
N ALA A 200 -3.07 9.54 -16.17
CA ALA A 200 -3.09 10.58 -15.14
C ALA A 200 -2.98 9.99 -13.72
N CYS A 201 -3.60 8.84 -13.44
CA CYS A 201 -3.49 8.12 -12.17
C CYS A 201 -2.05 7.65 -11.92
N LYS A 202 -1.40 7.05 -12.93
CA LYS A 202 -0.01 6.57 -12.86
C LYS A 202 0.94 7.73 -12.53
N ARG A 203 0.81 8.86 -13.23
CA ARG A 203 1.60 10.09 -12.99
C ARG A 203 1.36 10.70 -11.60
N ARG A 204 0.11 10.71 -11.11
CA ARG A 204 -0.18 11.16 -9.73
C ARG A 204 0.52 10.27 -8.69
N ARG A 205 0.48 8.96 -8.90
CA ARG A 205 1.12 7.99 -8.00
C ARG A 205 2.63 8.17 -7.99
N GLU A 206 3.23 8.34 -9.16
CA GLU A 206 4.66 8.62 -9.30
C GLU A 206 5.05 9.90 -8.57
N LYS A 207 4.28 10.99 -8.74
CA LYS A 207 4.50 12.23 -8.01
C LYS A 207 4.40 12.05 -6.49
N CYS A 208 3.36 11.37 -5.99
CA CYS A 208 3.24 11.12 -4.56
C CYS A 208 4.39 10.25 -4.03
N LEU A 209 4.89 9.31 -4.83
CA LEU A 209 6.03 8.47 -4.47
C LEU A 209 7.34 9.27 -4.48
N SER A 210 7.57 10.12 -5.48
CA SER A 210 8.75 10.98 -5.54
C SER A 210 8.75 12.01 -4.42
N ASP A 211 7.59 12.62 -4.14
CA ASP A 211 7.43 13.57 -3.03
C ASP A 211 7.65 12.85 -1.69
N ALA A 212 7.16 11.62 -1.53
CA ALA A 212 7.43 10.80 -0.35
C ALA A 212 8.94 10.46 -0.22
N ALA A 213 9.59 10.07 -1.31
CA ALA A 213 11.03 9.78 -1.33
C ALA A 213 11.88 11.02 -0.99
N ASN A 214 11.54 12.17 -1.57
CA ASN A 214 12.22 13.45 -1.31
C ASN A 214 11.93 13.98 0.11
N SER A 215 10.74 13.73 0.66
CA SER A 215 10.41 14.07 2.06
C SER A 215 11.05 13.13 3.08
N GLN A 216 11.48 11.94 2.65
CA GLN A 216 12.23 10.98 3.47
C GLN A 216 13.73 11.30 3.57
N ASP A 217 14.19 12.40 2.99
CA ASP A 217 15.60 12.74 3.00
C ASP A 217 16.07 13.06 4.44
N GLY A 218 17.03 12.26 4.90
CA GLY A 218 17.79 12.42 6.15
C GLY A 218 17.26 11.72 7.40
N GLY A 219 16.09 12.11 7.92
CA GLY A 219 15.77 11.88 9.35
C GLY A 219 15.07 10.56 9.70
N TYR A 220 14.07 10.15 8.93
CA TYR A 220 13.21 9.03 9.29
C TYR A 220 13.92 7.68 9.13
N GLY A 221 14.68 7.50 8.05
CA GLY A 221 15.49 6.30 7.82
C GLY A 221 16.52 6.09 8.94
N HIS A 222 17.25 7.15 9.33
CA HIS A 222 18.18 7.10 10.46
C HIS A 222 17.47 6.76 11.78
N ARG A 223 16.28 7.34 12.03
CA ARG A 223 15.50 7.05 13.23
C ARG A 223 15.02 5.59 13.27
N LEU A 224 14.59 5.04 12.15
CA LEU A 224 14.24 3.61 12.04
C LEU A 224 15.47 2.72 12.30
N TRP A 225 16.62 3.07 11.74
CA TRP A 225 17.87 2.36 12.02
C TRP A 225 18.22 2.42 13.50
N GLU A 226 18.11 3.58 14.13
CA GLU A 226 18.43 3.77 15.54
C GLU A 226 17.50 2.94 16.44
N ILE A 227 16.19 2.97 16.18
CA ILE A 227 15.19 2.18 16.89
C ILE A 227 15.46 0.68 16.70
N SER A 228 15.74 0.24 15.46
CA SER A 228 16.07 -1.15 15.17
C SER A 228 17.36 -1.60 15.86
N SER A 229 18.42 -0.77 15.83
CA SER A 229 19.70 -1.01 16.50
C SER A 229 19.56 -1.10 18.02
N LYS A 230 18.80 -0.17 18.63
CA LYS A 230 18.45 -0.22 20.06
C LYS A 230 17.69 -1.50 20.41
N GLY A 231 16.70 -1.88 19.60
CA GLY A 231 15.94 -3.12 19.75
C GLY A 231 16.83 -4.37 19.69
N ARG A 232 17.77 -4.43 18.74
CA ARG A 232 18.75 -5.52 18.63
C ARG A 232 19.65 -5.62 19.86
N LYS A 233 20.19 -4.50 20.34
CA LYS A 233 21.06 -4.46 21.54
C LYS A 233 20.31 -4.91 22.78
N TRP A 234 19.10 -4.40 22.99
CA TRP A 234 18.25 -4.81 24.11
C TRP A 234 17.95 -6.31 24.07
N ARG A 235 17.62 -6.85 22.89
CA ARG A 235 17.35 -8.29 22.74
C ARG A 235 18.59 -9.16 22.98
N LYS A 236 19.77 -8.78 22.47
CA LYS A 236 21.04 -9.48 22.78
C LYS A 236 21.31 -9.53 24.28
N ALA A 237 21.03 -8.45 25.00
CA ALA A 237 21.15 -8.42 26.46
C ALA A 237 20.13 -9.35 27.14
N GLN A 238 18.88 -9.34 26.68
CA GLN A 238 17.83 -10.21 27.23
C GLN A 238 18.09 -11.69 26.94
N ASP A 239 18.58 -12.05 25.75
CA ASP A 239 18.97 -13.43 25.41
C ASP A 239 20.12 -13.93 26.30
N ALA A 240 21.06 -13.05 26.65
CA ALA A 240 22.15 -13.39 27.57
C ALA A 240 21.65 -13.59 29.01
N LEU A 241 20.61 -12.87 29.43
CA LEU A 241 19.93 -13.07 30.71
C LEU A 241 19.12 -14.37 30.70
N ASP A 242 18.33 -14.60 29.67
CA ASP A 242 17.50 -15.81 29.52
C ASP A 242 18.38 -17.08 29.48
N LYS A 243 19.57 -17.02 28.86
CA LYS A 243 20.54 -18.13 28.87
C LYS A 243 21.13 -18.42 30.26
N LYS A 244 21.26 -17.39 31.11
CA LYS A 244 21.83 -17.52 32.46
C LYS A 244 20.79 -17.92 33.51
N HIS A 245 19.57 -17.40 33.38
CA HIS A 245 18.53 -17.50 34.40
C HIS A 245 17.36 -18.40 34.00
N GLY A 246 17.38 -18.95 32.77
CA GLY A 246 16.23 -19.62 32.18
C GLY A 246 15.22 -18.62 31.63
N ILE A 247 14.38 -19.06 30.72
CA ILE A 247 13.30 -18.23 30.17
C ILE A 247 12.25 -18.07 31.26
N VAL A 248 12.07 -16.83 31.75
CA VAL A 248 10.97 -16.52 32.66
C VAL A 248 9.70 -16.41 31.82
N THR A 249 8.99 -17.53 31.68
CA THR A 249 7.57 -17.50 31.31
C THR A 249 6.78 -17.10 32.54
N LEU A 250 5.80 -16.20 32.37
CA LEU A 250 4.75 -16.03 33.38
C LEU A 250 4.14 -17.41 33.62
N ASN A 251 4.41 -18.01 34.78
CA ASN A 251 3.68 -19.18 35.22
C ASN A 251 2.27 -18.71 35.60
N ASP A 252 1.26 -19.44 35.14
CA ASP A 252 -0.16 -19.23 35.46
C ASP A 252 -0.43 -19.03 36.96
#